data_AF-A0A1F7HIP7-F1
#
_entry.id   AF-A0A1F7HIP7-F1
#
_cell.length_a   1.000
_cell.length_b   1.000
_cell.length_c   1.000
_cell.angle_alpha   90.00
_cell.angle_beta   90.00
_cell.angle_gamma   90.00
#
_symmetry.space_group_name_H-M   'P 1'
#
loop_
_entity.id
_entity.type
_entity.pdbx_description
1 polymer ?
#
loop_
_entity_poly.entity_id
_entity_poly.type
_entity_poly.pdbx_seq_one_letter_code
_entity_poly.pdbx_strand_id
1 'polypeptide(L)'
;MKNGIITGAIVLAGLGGYALYNNNSNSNPPVRNDDPKTERSFSEYGDKDCADFSSQGEAQDFFEKEGGPAEDFHNLDRDGDGIVCESLK
;
A
#
# COMPACT_ATOMS: atom_id res chain seq x y z
N MET A 1 -27.95 18.54 11.02
CA MET A 1 -27.74 20.01 11.07
C MET A 1 -26.24 20.25 11.01
N LYS A 2 -25.79 21.29 10.29
CA LYS A 2 -24.56 21.47 9.48
C LYS A 2 -24.77 20.94 8.06
N ASN A 3 -25.58 21.55 7.19
CA ASN A 3 -25.42 22.84 6.47
C ASN A 3 -24.01 23.11 5.94
N GLY A 4 -23.86 22.97 4.62
CA GLY A 4 -22.71 23.39 3.82
C GLY A 4 -23.01 23.22 2.32
N ILE A 5 -23.70 24.22 1.75
CA ILE A 5 -23.85 24.41 0.30
C ILE A 5 -22.58 25.10 -0.21
N ILE A 6 -21.92 24.53 -1.22
CA ILE A 6 -21.06 25.24 -2.18
C ILE A 6 -21.13 24.42 -3.48
N THR A 7 -22.05 24.71 -4.38
CA THR A 7 -21.91 25.72 -5.46
C THR A 7 -20.57 25.57 -6.17
N GLY A 8 -20.58 24.88 -7.31
CA GLY A 8 -19.39 24.70 -8.13
C GLY A 8 -19.66 23.94 -9.42
N ALA A 9 -20.73 24.27 -10.13
CA ALA A 9 -20.81 23.95 -11.55
C ALA A 9 -19.94 24.96 -12.29
N ILE A 10 -18.77 24.55 -12.78
CA ILE A 10 -18.13 25.19 -13.93
C ILE A 10 -18.05 24.14 -15.02
N VAL A 11 -19.02 24.24 -15.93
CA VAL A 11 -18.92 23.66 -17.27
C VAL A 11 -18.07 24.63 -18.07
N LEU A 12 -16.91 24.19 -18.57
CA LEU A 12 -16.28 24.82 -19.73
C LEU A 12 -16.08 23.75 -20.79
N ALA A 13 -16.82 23.91 -21.88
CA ALA A 13 -16.63 23.19 -23.12
C ALA A 13 -15.25 23.51 -23.70
N GLY A 14 -14.39 22.52 -23.82
CA GLY A 14 -13.08 22.60 -24.47
C GLY A 14 -12.53 21.19 -24.64
N LEU A 15 -12.07 20.86 -25.84
CA LEU A 15 -11.63 19.52 -26.23
C LEU A 15 -10.42 19.06 -25.39
N GLY A 16 -10.64 18.20 -24.38
CA GLY A 16 -9.55 17.54 -23.65
C GLY A 16 -9.96 17.02 -22.28
N GLY A 17 -10.13 15.69 -22.17
CA GLY A 17 -10.04 14.92 -20.93
C GLY A 17 -11.05 15.23 -19.81
N TYR A 18 -12.10 14.43 -19.69
CA TYR A 18 -12.93 14.41 -18.49
C TYR A 18 -12.34 13.46 -17.45
N ALA A 19 -11.79 14.00 -16.36
CA ALA A 19 -11.61 13.25 -15.11
C ALA A 19 -12.07 14.15 -13.94
N LEU A 20 -13.27 13.87 -13.44
CA LEU A 20 -13.74 14.41 -12.17
C LEU A 20 -13.28 13.43 -11.09
N TYR A 21 -12.20 13.76 -10.38
CA TYR A 21 -11.75 12.98 -9.23
C TYR A 21 -11.81 13.86 -7.98
N ASN A 22 -12.84 13.64 -7.17
CA ASN A 22 -12.90 14.14 -5.80
C ASN A 22 -12.20 13.12 -4.90
N ASN A 23 -11.05 13.49 -4.33
CA ASN A 23 -10.42 12.66 -3.31
C ASN A 23 -10.42 13.38 -1.96
N ASN A 24 -11.42 13.05 -1.16
CA ASN A 24 -11.45 13.31 0.27
C ASN A 24 -11.29 11.96 0.98
N SER A 25 -10.04 11.60 1.27
CA SER A 25 -9.61 10.58 2.24
C SER A 25 -8.11 10.84 2.47
N ASN A 26 -7.74 11.75 3.37
CA ASN A 26 -7.38 11.46 4.77
C ASN A 26 -6.67 10.10 4.92
N SER A 27 -5.33 10.18 5.02
CA SER A 27 -4.34 9.10 5.16
C SER A 27 -4.48 7.95 4.17
N ASN A 28 -3.98 8.15 2.94
CA ASN A 28 -3.73 7.05 2.03
C ASN A 28 -2.29 6.53 2.26
N PRO A 29 -2.09 5.26 2.66
CA PRO A 29 -0.76 4.65 2.62
C PRO A 29 -0.20 4.66 1.18
N PRO A 30 1.12 4.58 0.99
CA PRO A 30 1.72 4.56 -0.34
C PRO A 30 1.25 3.33 -1.13
N VAL A 31 0.30 3.54 -2.03
CA VAL A 31 -0.25 2.47 -2.89
C VAL A 31 0.77 2.16 -4.00
N ARG A 32 1.37 0.96 -3.98
CA ARG A 32 2.20 0.44 -5.08
C ARG A 32 1.28 -0.21 -6.12
N ASN A 33 1.01 0.49 -7.22
CA ASN A 33 -0.01 0.11 -8.22
C ASN A 33 0.55 -0.70 -9.41
N ASP A 34 1.71 -1.35 -9.24
CA ASP A 34 2.44 -1.90 -10.39
C ASP A 34 2.18 -3.41 -10.61
N ASP A 35 1.64 -4.13 -9.61
CA ASP A 35 1.35 -5.56 -9.67
C ASP A 35 0.05 -5.91 -8.88
N PRO A 36 -0.94 -6.57 -9.51
CA PRO A 36 -2.16 -7.03 -8.84
C PRO A 36 -1.92 -7.92 -7.60
N LYS A 37 -0.79 -8.61 -7.50
CA LYS A 37 -0.43 -9.39 -6.32
C LYS A 37 -0.01 -8.49 -5.16
N THR A 38 0.75 -7.43 -5.42
CA THR A 38 1.08 -6.41 -4.42
C THR A 38 -0.17 -5.74 -3.86
N GLU A 39 -1.10 -5.33 -4.74
CA GLU A 39 -2.33 -4.67 -4.32
C GLU A 39 -3.20 -5.60 -3.44
N ARG A 40 -3.32 -6.88 -3.80
CA ARG A 40 -4.04 -7.87 -2.99
C ARG A 40 -3.38 -8.09 -1.63
N SER A 41 -2.06 -8.26 -1.60
CA SER A 41 -1.30 -8.44 -0.36
C SER A 41 -1.49 -7.25 0.58
N PHE A 42 -1.30 -6.03 0.07
CA PHE A 42 -1.47 -4.81 0.84
C PHE A 42 -2.92 -4.59 1.29
N SER A 43 -3.91 -4.93 0.46
CA SER A 43 -5.33 -4.83 0.83
C SER A 43 -5.75 -5.86 1.90
N GLU A 44 -5.08 -7.02 1.97
CA GLU A 44 -5.40 -8.09 2.91
C GLU A 44 -4.69 -7.89 4.25
N TYR A 45 -3.40 -7.58 4.22
CA TYR A 45 -2.54 -7.54 5.40
C TYR A 45 -2.13 -6.12 5.84
N GLY A 46 -2.26 -5.13 4.96
CA GLY A 46 -1.62 -3.82 5.12
C GLY A 46 -0.12 -3.88 4.84
N ASP A 47 0.57 -2.76 5.09
CA ASP A 47 2.04 -2.73 5.17
C ASP A 47 2.48 -3.55 6.39
N LYS A 48 3.55 -4.34 6.24
CA LYS A 48 4.13 -5.11 7.34
C LYS A 48 5.56 -4.69 7.58
N ASP A 49 5.84 -4.32 8.82
CA ASP A 49 7.18 -4.06 9.31
C ASP A 49 7.64 -5.19 10.23
N CYS A 50 8.95 -5.29 10.49
CA CYS A 50 9.49 -6.26 11.44
C CYS A 50 8.89 -6.14 12.86
N ALA A 51 8.35 -4.98 13.23
CA ALA A 51 7.68 -4.79 14.52
C ALA A 51 6.31 -5.47 14.61
N ASP A 52 5.73 -5.89 13.48
CA ASP A 52 4.45 -6.59 13.42
C ASP A 52 4.56 -8.10 13.68
N PHE A 53 5.78 -8.63 13.74
CA PHE A 53 6.04 -10.06 13.92
C PHE A 53 6.63 -10.35 15.30
N SER A 54 6.30 -11.52 15.85
CA SER A 54 6.78 -11.93 17.18
C SER A 54 8.17 -12.56 17.14
N SER A 55 8.59 -13.08 15.99
CA SER A 55 9.86 -13.78 15.79
C SER A 55 10.37 -13.64 14.36
N GLN A 56 11.67 -13.88 14.17
CA GLN A 56 12.29 -13.88 12.84
C GLN A 56 11.64 -14.93 11.93
N GLY A 57 11.37 -16.13 12.44
CA GLY A 57 10.75 -17.21 11.67
C GLY A 57 9.34 -16.88 11.18
N GLU A 58 8.54 -16.18 11.99
CA GLU A 58 7.20 -15.72 11.58
C GLU A 58 7.28 -14.70 10.44
N ALA A 59 8.21 -13.75 10.53
CA ALA A 59 8.45 -12.76 9.48
C ALA A 59 8.93 -13.43 8.19
N GLN A 60 9.86 -14.39 8.28
CA GLN A 60 10.39 -15.15 7.15
C GLN A 60 9.29 -15.93 6.43
N ASP A 61 8.45 -16.64 7.18
CA ASP A 61 7.33 -17.39 6.64
C ASP A 61 6.34 -16.49 5.90
N PHE A 62 6.12 -15.27 6.38
CA PHE A 62 5.25 -14.29 5.72
C PHE A 62 5.90 -13.76 4.44
N PHE A 63 7.16 -13.34 4.53
CA PHE A 63 7.94 -12.86 3.39
C PHE A 63 7.92 -13.85 2.22
N GLU A 64 8.22 -15.12 2.48
CA GLU A 64 8.22 -16.17 1.45
C GLU A 64 6.84 -16.43 0.83
N LYS A 65 5.76 -16.38 1.63
CA LYS A 65 4.38 -16.55 1.14
C LYS A 65 3.96 -15.41 0.22
N GLU A 66 4.37 -14.18 0.53
CA GLU A 66 4.02 -13.01 -0.26
C GLU A 66 4.86 -12.85 -1.54
N GLY A 67 5.91 -13.65 -1.71
CA GLY A 67 6.73 -13.70 -2.93
C GLY A 67 8.23 -13.80 -2.67
N GLY A 68 8.65 -13.52 -1.43
CA GLY A 68 10.01 -13.60 -0.98
C GLY A 68 10.94 -12.64 -1.75
N PRO A 69 12.20 -13.03 -1.99
CA PRO A 69 13.20 -12.13 -2.58
C PRO A 69 12.90 -11.73 -4.02
N ALA A 70 11.99 -12.43 -4.71
CA ALA A 70 11.53 -12.02 -6.03
C ALA A 70 10.58 -10.80 -5.95
N GLU A 71 9.81 -10.70 -4.87
CA GLU A 71 8.68 -9.77 -4.72
C GLU A 71 8.54 -9.35 -3.24
N ASP A 72 9.45 -8.47 -2.80
CA ASP A 72 9.42 -7.89 -1.45
C ASP A 72 8.43 -6.71 -1.36
N PHE A 73 7.14 -7.03 -1.32
CA PHE A 73 6.06 -6.03 -1.30
C PHE A 73 6.05 -5.18 -0.04
N HIS A 74 6.45 -5.79 1.09
CA HIS A 74 6.44 -5.20 2.43
C HIS A 74 7.80 -4.61 2.81
N ASN A 75 8.79 -4.70 1.92
CA ASN A 75 10.13 -4.16 2.12
C ASN A 75 10.79 -4.68 3.42
N LEU A 76 10.62 -5.99 3.67
CA LEU A 76 11.11 -6.72 4.83
C LEU A 76 12.58 -7.15 4.68
N ASP A 77 13.06 -7.32 3.45
CA ASP A 77 14.42 -7.71 3.07
C ASP A 77 15.16 -6.52 2.44
N ARG A 78 15.56 -5.56 3.28
CA ARG A 78 16.07 -4.26 2.79
C ARG A 78 17.48 -4.33 2.23
N ASP A 79 18.25 -5.31 2.65
CA ASP A 79 19.61 -5.60 2.18
C ASP A 79 19.64 -6.65 1.07
N GLY A 80 18.57 -7.41 0.88
CA GLY A 80 18.36 -8.27 -0.28
C GLY A 80 19.11 -9.58 -0.20
N ASP A 81 19.35 -10.09 1.01
CA ASP A 81 20.06 -11.35 1.24
C ASP A 81 19.10 -12.56 1.37
N GLY A 82 17.80 -12.30 1.35
CA GLY A 82 16.72 -13.28 1.47
C GLY A 82 16.34 -13.62 2.91
N ILE A 83 16.92 -12.97 3.91
CA ILE A 83 16.65 -13.19 5.34
C ILE A 83 16.04 -11.92 5.93
N VAL A 84 14.75 -11.99 6.27
CA VAL A 84 14.06 -10.82 6.82
C VAL A 84 14.19 -10.72 8.33
N CYS A 85 14.13 -9.49 8.82
CA CYS A 85 13.96 -9.17 10.24
C CYS A 85 14.96 -9.88 11.18
N GLU A 86 16.22 -9.99 10.78
CA GLU A 86 17.31 -10.66 11.52
C GLU A 86 17.54 -10.13 12.96
N SER A 87 17.01 -8.95 13.26
CA SER A 87 17.05 -8.37 14.61
C SER A 87 16.06 -9.01 15.58
N LEU A 88 15.07 -9.77 15.08
CA LEU A 88 14.13 -10.54 15.89
C LEU A 88 14.78 -11.85 16.36
N LYS A 89 14.32 -12.38 17.50
CA LYS A 89 14.82 -13.65 18.05
C LYS A 89 14.08 -14.86 17.51
#